data_AF-A0A443Q5K2-F1
#
_entry.id   AF-A0A443Q5K2-F1
#
_cell.length_a   1.000
_cell.length_b   1.000
_cell.length_c   1.000
_cell.angle_alpha   90.00
_cell.angle_beta   90.00
_cell.angle_gamma   90.00
#
_symmetry.space_group_name_H-M   'P 1'
#
loop_
_entity.id
_entity.type
_entity.pdbx_description
1 polymer ?
#
loop_
_entity_poly.entity_id
_entity_poly.type
_entity_poly.pdbx_seq_one_letter_code
_entity_poly.pdbx_strand_id
1 'polypeptide(L)'
;MASGSDSNPNNGGHATNPNGDHNGGEVNQPPRKLCDLLNPARRTTPSCIVLPAIAGQYEIKPGNIQLLPKFHRLDSESACLHLREFDEVCAILQLQNVVPNVI
;
A
#
# COMPACT_ATOMS: atom_id res chain seq x y z
N MET A 1 -62.41 -21.78 26.44
CA MET A 1 -61.00 -21.35 26.62
C MET A 1 -60.44 -21.11 25.22
N ALA A 2 -60.53 -19.86 24.76
CA ALA A 2 -59.40 -18.98 24.37
C ALA A 2 -58.63 -19.52 23.14
N SER A 3 -58.92 -19.08 21.91
CA SER A 3 -58.50 -17.81 21.27
C SER A 3 -56.97 -17.64 21.16
N GLY A 4 -56.48 -17.59 19.92
CA GLY A 4 -55.11 -17.23 19.53
C GLY A 4 -54.98 -17.35 18.01
N SER A 5 -55.46 -16.38 17.21
CA SER A 5 -54.86 -15.07 16.88
C SER A 5 -53.80 -15.18 15.77
N ASP A 6 -54.26 -14.99 14.53
CA ASP A 6 -53.45 -14.71 13.35
C ASP A 6 -52.58 -13.47 13.61
N SER A 7 -51.27 -13.66 13.64
CA SER A 7 -50.31 -12.56 13.74
C SER A 7 -49.72 -12.29 12.36
N ASN A 8 -50.17 -11.21 11.72
CA ASN A 8 -49.36 -10.44 10.78
C ASN A 8 -49.39 -8.97 11.20
N PRO A 9 -48.25 -8.41 11.62
CA PRO A 9 -48.05 -6.98 11.57
C PRO A 9 -46.81 -6.68 10.71
N ASN A 10 -47.01 -6.55 9.40
CA ASN A 10 -46.09 -5.76 8.59
C ASN A 10 -46.34 -4.28 8.90
N ASN A 11 -45.55 -3.72 9.81
CA ASN A 11 -45.40 -2.26 9.93
C ASN A 11 -44.05 -1.91 10.57
N GLY A 12 -43.31 -1.01 9.92
CA GLY A 12 -42.50 -0.02 10.60
C GLY A 12 -41.01 -0.34 10.76
N GLY A 13 -40.22 0.07 9.77
CA GLY A 13 -38.77 0.10 9.86
C GLY A 13 -38.15 1.10 8.88
N HIS A 14 -38.63 2.35 8.89
CA HIS A 14 -37.92 3.46 8.26
C HIS A 14 -36.67 3.73 9.11
N ALA A 15 -35.58 3.04 8.79
CA ALA A 15 -34.26 3.38 9.30
C ALA A 15 -33.81 4.66 8.58
N THR A 16 -34.09 5.81 9.17
CA THR A 16 -33.36 7.05 8.91
C THR A 16 -31.89 6.79 9.16
N ASN A 17 -31.06 6.86 8.13
CA ASN A 17 -29.61 6.85 8.28
C ASN A 17 -29.15 8.30 8.46
N PRO A 18 -28.65 8.71 9.65
CA PRO A 18 -28.24 10.07 9.91
C PRO A 18 -26.76 10.20 9.56
N ASN A 19 -26.43 10.27 8.27
CA ASN A 19 -25.13 10.75 7.82
C ASN A 19 -25.34 11.51 6.52
N GLY A 20 -25.79 12.76 6.70
CA GLY A 20 -25.67 13.76 5.67
C GLY A 20 -24.22 14.22 5.61
N ASP A 21 -23.50 13.76 4.60
CA ASP A 21 -22.44 14.56 4.00
C ASP A 21 -22.89 14.90 2.59
N HIS A 22 -23.50 16.08 2.49
CA HIS A 22 -23.78 16.75 1.25
C HIS A 22 -22.44 17.09 0.60
N ASN A 23 -22.02 16.32 -0.40
CA ASN A 23 -21.13 16.86 -1.42
C ASN A 23 -21.68 16.51 -2.80
N GLY A 24 -22.72 17.25 -3.15
CA GLY A 24 -23.21 17.37 -4.52
C GLY A 24 -22.17 18.10 -5.37
N GLY A 25 -21.23 17.33 -5.89
CA GLY A 25 -20.35 17.70 -6.98
C GLY A 25 -20.44 16.64 -8.05
N GLU A 26 -21.60 16.51 -8.70
CA GLU A 26 -21.73 15.75 -9.94
C GLU A 26 -20.90 16.48 -11.02
N VAL A 27 -19.60 16.24 -11.02
CA VAL A 27 -18.76 16.64 -12.14
C VAL A 27 -19.18 15.74 -13.29
N ASN A 28 -20.03 16.27 -14.18
CA ASN A 28 -20.37 15.71 -15.49
C ASN A 28 -19.07 15.57 -16.31
N GLN A 29 -18.26 14.55 -15.99
CA GLN A 29 -17.11 14.20 -16.79
C GLN A 29 -17.64 13.40 -17.98
N PRO A 30 -17.36 13.84 -19.23
CA PRO A 30 -17.79 13.10 -20.41
C PRO A 30 -17.27 11.65 -20.34
N PRO A 31 -17.98 10.68 -20.95
CA PRO A 31 -17.57 9.28 -20.94
C PRO A 31 -16.12 9.17 -21.42
N ARG A 32 -15.22 8.75 -20.51
CA ARG A 32 -13.81 8.59 -20.84
C ARG A 32 -13.69 7.52 -21.93
N LYS A 33 -12.94 7.80 -22.99
CA LYS A 33 -12.73 6.82 -24.07
C LYS A 33 -11.90 5.67 -23.51
N LEU A 34 -12.04 4.48 -24.10
CA LEU A 34 -11.28 3.30 -23.68
C LEU A 34 -9.76 3.59 -23.63
N CYS A 35 -9.24 4.37 -24.58
CA CYS A 35 -7.84 4.80 -24.59
C CYS A 35 -7.42 5.63 -23.36
N ASP A 36 -8.34 6.43 -22.80
CA ASP A 36 -8.09 7.27 -21.62
C ASP A 36 -8.05 6.44 -20.33
N LEU A 37 -8.66 5.26 -20.35
CA LEU A 37 -8.62 4.28 -19.26
C LEU A 37 -7.37 3.41 -19.33
N LEU A 38 -6.90 3.11 -20.55
CA LEU A 38 -5.68 2.33 -20.80
C LEU A 38 -4.39 3.12 -20.57
N ASN A 39 -4.49 4.45 -20.52
CA ASN A 39 -3.38 5.33 -20.18
C ASN A 39 -3.75 6.16 -18.94
N PRO A 40 -3.84 5.53 -17.74
CA PRO A 40 -4.11 6.28 -16.53
C PRO A 40 -3.05 7.38 -16.42
N ALA A 41 -3.50 8.62 -16.15
CA ALA A 41 -2.60 9.74 -15.96
C ALA A 41 -1.52 9.32 -14.96
N ARG A 42 -0.29 9.07 -15.47
CA ARG A 42 0.82 8.67 -14.63
C ARG A 42 1.02 9.84 -13.70
N ARG A 43 0.63 9.70 -12.43
CA ARG A 43 1.03 10.63 -11.40
C ARG A 43 2.55 10.58 -11.41
N THR A 44 3.16 11.61 -11.99
CA THR A 44 4.59 11.84 -11.94
C THR A 44 4.92 12.35 -10.55
N THR A 45 4.57 11.57 -9.53
CA THR A 45 5.06 11.84 -8.20
C THR A 45 6.56 11.59 -8.29
N PRO A 46 7.40 12.61 -8.04
CA PRO A 46 8.83 12.38 -8.00
C PRO A 46 9.12 11.27 -6.98
N SER A 47 10.18 10.50 -7.22
CA SER A 47 10.63 9.52 -6.24
C SER A 47 10.87 10.21 -4.90
N CYS A 48 10.38 9.62 -3.81
CA CYS A 48 10.73 10.04 -2.45
C CYS A 48 12.11 9.50 -2.01
N ILE A 49 12.79 8.72 -2.87
CA ILE A 49 14.10 8.15 -2.58
C ILE A 49 15.17 9.25 -2.76
N VAL A 50 15.76 9.67 -1.66
CA VAL A 50 16.93 10.57 -1.65
C VAL A 50 18.19 9.69 -1.55
N LEU A 51 19.02 9.69 -2.58
CA LEU A 51 20.32 9.01 -2.55
C LEU A 51 21.35 9.93 -1.86
N PRO A 52 22.15 9.42 -0.92
CA PRO A 52 23.24 10.20 -0.33
C PRO A 52 24.24 10.65 -1.39
N ALA A 53 24.78 11.88 -1.26
CA ALA A 53 25.79 12.41 -2.17
C ALA A 53 27.12 11.64 -2.12
N ILE A 54 27.38 10.97 -0.99
CA ILE A 54 28.55 10.12 -0.75
C ILE A 54 28.08 8.69 -0.50
N ALA A 55 27.41 8.09 -1.48
CA ALA A 55 27.19 6.65 -1.44
C ALA A 55 28.51 5.95 -1.81
N GLY A 56 29.18 5.34 -0.83
CA GLY A 56 30.29 4.44 -1.11
C GLY A 56 29.85 3.36 -2.09
N GLN A 57 30.72 3.02 -3.05
CA GLN A 57 30.44 1.89 -3.93
C GLN A 57 30.59 0.60 -3.12
N TYR A 58 29.50 -0.17 -3.04
CA TYR A 58 29.48 -1.49 -2.43
C TYR A 58 29.44 -2.56 -3.50
N GLU A 59 30.33 -3.54 -3.39
CA GLU A 59 30.30 -4.73 -4.23
C GLU A 59 29.77 -5.91 -3.42
N ILE A 60 28.62 -6.45 -3.83
CA ILE A 60 28.11 -7.70 -3.29
C ILE A 60 28.73 -8.84 -4.10
N LYS A 61 29.64 -9.59 -3.48
CA LYS A 61 30.26 -10.77 -4.11
C LYS A 61 29.17 -11.75 -4.57
N PRO A 62 29.31 -12.39 -5.75
CA PRO A 62 28.30 -13.33 -6.25
C PRO A 62 27.91 -14.43 -5.25
N GLY A 63 28.85 -14.93 -4.45
CA GLY A 63 28.56 -15.93 -3.40
C GLY A 63 27.65 -15.44 -2.28
N ASN A 64 27.60 -14.13 -2.03
CA ASN A 64 26.76 -13.52 -1.00
C ASN A 64 25.34 -13.22 -1.49
N ILE A 65 25.11 -13.16 -2.82
CA ILE A 65 23.78 -12.90 -3.39
C ILE A 65 22.76 -13.96 -2.92
N GLN A 66 23.22 -15.20 -2.73
CA GLN A 66 22.39 -16.31 -2.27
C GLN A 66 21.89 -16.15 -0.82
N LEU A 67 22.53 -15.28 -0.04
CA LEU A 67 22.17 -14.98 1.35
C LEU A 67 21.17 -13.83 1.46
N LEU A 68 20.96 -13.07 0.38
CA LEU A 68 19.99 -11.98 0.38
C LEU A 68 18.57 -12.54 0.49
N PRO A 69 17.70 -11.92 1.30
CA PRO A 69 16.30 -12.30 1.33
C PRO A 69 15.67 -12.10 -0.04
N LYS A 70 14.62 -12.88 -0.34
CA LYS A 70 13.86 -12.76 -1.59
C LYS A 70 12.52 -12.11 -1.32
N PHE A 71 12.13 -11.19 -2.19
CA PHE A 71 10.82 -10.56 -2.17
C PHE A 71 10.05 -10.96 -3.43
N HIS A 72 8.99 -11.73 -3.26
CA HIS A 72 8.18 -12.26 -4.36
C HIS A 72 6.98 -11.35 -4.69
N ARG A 73 6.72 -10.32 -3.86
CA ARG A 73 5.57 -9.41 -3.96
C ARG A 73 4.23 -10.14 -3.81
N LEU A 74 4.19 -11.13 -2.93
CA LEU A 74 2.94 -11.79 -2.54
C LEU A 74 2.22 -10.96 -1.48
N ASP A 75 0.89 -11.07 -1.43
CA ASP A 75 0.07 -10.34 -0.43
C ASP A 75 0.43 -10.71 1.02
N SER A 76 1.01 -11.89 1.23
CA SER A 76 1.50 -12.35 2.53
C SER A 76 2.85 -11.76 2.93
N GLU A 77 3.58 -11.13 1.99
CA GLU A 77 4.91 -10.56 2.25
C GLU A 77 4.80 -9.07 2.58
N SER A 78 5.39 -8.68 3.72
CA SER A 78 5.50 -7.27 4.09
C SER A 78 6.77 -6.67 3.52
N ALA A 79 6.65 -5.59 2.74
CA ALA A 79 7.80 -4.85 2.21
C ALA A 79 8.67 -4.29 3.34
N CYS A 80 8.06 -3.82 4.45
CA CYS A 80 8.80 -3.31 5.60
C CYS A 80 9.59 -4.40 6.32
N LEU A 81 9.01 -5.60 6.44
CA LEU A 81 9.71 -6.74 7.04
C LEU A 81 10.87 -7.19 6.17
N HIS A 82 10.66 -7.27 4.85
CA HIS A 82 11.70 -7.62 3.90
C HIS A 82 12.89 -6.64 3.96
N LEU A 83 12.62 -5.33 4.04
CA LEU A 83 13.67 -4.32 4.19
C LEU A 83 14.47 -4.52 5.49
N ARG A 84 13.81 -4.88 6.59
CA ARG A 84 14.48 -5.16 7.86
C ARG A 84 15.36 -6.42 7.77
N GLU A 85 14.84 -7.50 7.20
CA GLU A 85 15.61 -8.74 7.00
C GLU A 85 16.83 -8.50 6.10
N PHE A 86 16.68 -7.66 5.07
CA PHE A 86 17.79 -7.27 4.20
C PHE A 86 18.87 -6.49 4.95
N ASP A 87 18.48 -5.56 5.82
CA ASP A 87 19.41 -4.77 6.65
C ASP A 87 20.21 -5.68 7.61
N GLU A 88 19.54 -6.65 8.24
CA GLU A 88 20.18 -7.65 9.10
C GLU A 88 21.21 -8.50 8.33
N VAL A 89 20.88 -8.94 7.12
CA VAL A 89 21.84 -9.65 6.24
C VAL A 89 23.01 -8.74 5.84
N CYS A 90 22.76 -7.47 5.52
CA CYS A 90 23.80 -6.51 5.18
C CYS A 90 24.80 -6.29 6.33
N ALA A 91 24.31 -6.26 7.57
CA ALA A 91 25.14 -6.17 8.76
C ALA A 91 26.05 -7.40 8.90
N ILE A 92 25.53 -8.61 8.68
CA ILE A 92 26.30 -9.86 8.72
C ILE A 92 27.38 -9.89 7.63
N LEU A 93 27.02 -9.45 6.42
CA LEU A 93 27.92 -9.41 5.27
C LEU A 93 28.94 -8.27 5.35
N GLN A 94 28.87 -7.42 6.38
CA GLN A 94 29.69 -6.21 6.54
C GLN A 94 29.65 -5.34 5.28
N LEU A 95 28.48 -5.26 4.63
CA LEU A 95 28.24 -4.33 3.52
C LEU A 95 28.14 -2.87 4.00
N GLN A 96 28.53 -2.62 5.25
CA GLN A 96 28.55 -1.32 5.86
C GLN A 96 29.95 -0.71 5.76
N ASN A 97 30.14 0.21 4.82
CA ASN A 97 31.10 1.30 5.01
C ASN A 97 30.35 2.35 5.81
N VAL A 98 30.09 2.05 7.09
CA VAL A 98 29.76 3.12 8.03
C VAL A 98 31.01 3.99 8.10
N VAL A 99 31.08 5.03 7.28
CA VAL A 99 31.79 6.23 7.70
C VAL A 99 30.94 6.79 8.84
N PRO A 100 31.41 6.71 10.10
CA PRO A 100 30.68 7.33 11.18
C PRO A 100 30.85 8.84 10.99
N ASN A 101 29.77 9.50 10.54
CA ASN A 101 29.58 10.95 10.46
C ASN A 101 30.47 11.75 9.49
N VAL A 102 29.86 12.74 8.82
CA VAL A 102 30.19 14.17 8.96
C VAL A 102 28.99 14.98 8.44
N ILE A 103 28.41 15.80 9.36
CA ILE A 103 27.33 16.82 9.33
C ILE A 103 25.87 16.42 9.03
#